data_AF-A0A4S0JF64-F1
#
_entry.id   AF-A0A4S0JF64-F1
#
_cell.length_a   1.000
_cell.length_b   1.000
_cell.length_c   1.000
_cell.angle_alpha   90.00
_cell.angle_beta   90.00
_cell.angle_gamma   90.00
#
_symmetry.space_group_name_H-M   'P 1'
#
loop_
_entity.id
_entity.type
_entity.pdbx_description
1 polymer ?
#
loop_
_entity_poly.entity_id
_entity_poly.type
_entity_poly.pdbx_seq_one_letter_code
_entity_poly.pdbx_strand_id
1 'polypeptide(L)'
;RSLRWDDPVQRHLPGFRMHDAWVGQQMQVRDLLIHNSGLGLGAGDLMLWPEPNAFTRADIIAGLAHLTPVSSFRSHYAYDNLMYVVAAAAATSP
;
A
#
# COMPACT_ATOMS: atom_id res chain seq x y z
N ARG A 1 -0.75 20.49 1.57
CA ARG A 1 -2.16 20.31 1.12
C ARG A 1 -2.84 19.40 2.16
N SER A 2 -4.16 19.49 2.42
CA SER A 2 -4.80 18.55 3.36
C SER A 2 -5.05 17.20 2.70
N LEU A 3 -4.77 16.10 3.41
CA LEU A 3 -5.01 14.72 2.99
C LEU A 3 -6.49 14.35 3.19
N ARG A 4 -7.16 13.84 2.16
CA ARG A 4 -8.55 13.35 2.26
C ARG A 4 -8.62 11.84 2.16
N TRP A 5 -9.63 11.24 2.80
CA TRP A 5 -9.85 9.79 2.79
C TRP A 5 -10.12 9.21 1.39
N ASP A 6 -10.77 9.98 0.52
CA ASP A 6 -11.07 9.63 -0.88
C ASP A 6 -9.96 10.02 -1.86
N ASP A 7 -8.89 10.66 -1.41
CA ASP A 7 -7.80 10.99 -2.35
C ASP A 7 -7.19 9.69 -2.90
N PRO A 8 -6.97 9.61 -4.23
CA PRO A 8 -6.16 8.55 -4.80
C PRO A 8 -4.76 8.58 -4.19
N VAL A 9 -4.20 7.43 -3.83
CA VAL A 9 -2.85 7.36 -3.24
C VAL A 9 -1.82 7.98 -4.18
N GLN A 10 -1.97 7.77 -5.49
CA GLN A 10 -1.08 8.35 -6.51
C GLN A 10 -1.07 9.88 -6.56
N ARG A 11 -2.09 10.55 -6.00
CA ARG A 11 -2.09 12.00 -5.87
C ARG A 11 -0.97 12.49 -4.95
N HIS A 12 -0.67 11.72 -3.90
CA HIS A 12 0.34 12.03 -2.89
C HIS A 12 1.65 11.28 -3.17
N LEU A 13 1.57 10.11 -3.80
CA LEU A 13 2.71 9.27 -4.15
C LEU A 13 2.64 8.89 -5.64
N PRO A 14 3.06 9.75 -6.58
CA PRO A 14 2.90 9.50 -8.03
C PRO A 14 3.55 8.20 -8.54
N GLY A 15 4.57 7.69 -7.84
CA GLY A 15 5.22 6.42 -8.14
C GLY A 15 4.53 5.18 -7.56
N PHE A 16 3.46 5.35 -6.78
CA PHE A 16 2.73 4.24 -6.15
C PHE A 16 2.11 3.31 -7.20
N ARG A 17 2.36 2.01 -7.06
CA ARG A 17 1.84 0.98 -7.95
C ARG A 17 1.45 -0.26 -7.14
N MET A 18 0.39 -0.91 -7.61
CA MET A 18 0.00 -2.25 -7.20
C MET A 18 0.26 -3.21 -8.36
N HIS A 19 0.18 -4.51 -8.11
CA HIS A 19 0.35 -5.54 -9.14
C HIS A 19 -0.54 -5.32 -10.36
N ASP A 20 -1.81 -4.96 -10.15
CA ASP A 20 -2.69 -4.45 -11.21
C ASP A 20 -2.62 -2.92 -11.26
N ALA A 21 -2.30 -2.37 -12.43
CA ALA A 21 -2.20 -0.93 -12.65
C ALA A 21 -3.51 -0.19 -12.36
N TRP A 22 -4.66 -0.80 -12.66
CA TRP A 22 -5.97 -0.22 -12.37
C TRP A 22 -6.19 -0.11 -10.86
N VAL A 23 -5.82 -1.15 -10.09
CA VAL A 23 -5.91 -1.13 -8.62
C VAL A 23 -5.04 0.00 -8.07
N GLY A 24 -3.81 0.17 -8.57
CA GLY A 24 -2.93 1.27 -8.16
C GLY A 24 -3.52 2.67 -8.42
N GLN A 25 -4.23 2.84 -9.54
CA GLN A 25 -4.90 4.10 -9.90
C GLN A 25 -6.16 4.37 -9.06
N GLN A 26 -6.87 3.32 -8.64
CA GLN A 26 -8.15 3.42 -7.93
C GLN A 26 -8.02 3.35 -6.40
N MET A 27 -6.84 2.97 -5.90
CA MET A 27 -6.58 2.90 -4.47
C MET A 27 -6.64 4.28 -3.83
N GLN A 28 -7.47 4.40 -2.79
CA GLN A 28 -7.66 5.60 -2.00
C GLN A 28 -6.95 5.46 -0.66
N VAL A 29 -6.67 6.60 -0.01
CA VAL A 29 -6.07 6.63 1.34
C VAL A 29 -6.86 5.76 2.32
N ARG A 30 -8.20 5.78 2.27
CA ARG A 30 -9.04 4.94 3.14
C ARG A 30 -8.76 3.44 2.99
N ASP A 31 -8.50 2.97 1.76
CA ASP A 31 -8.35 1.53 1.47
C ASP A 31 -7.12 0.96 2.15
N LEU A 32 -6.07 1.78 2.30
CA LEU A 32 -4.86 1.44 3.04
C LEU A 32 -5.19 1.18 4.52
N LEU A 33 -5.98 2.06 5.14
CA LEU A 33 -6.25 2.04 6.58
C LEU A 33 -7.28 0.99 7.00
N ILE A 34 -8.12 0.55 6.06
CA ILE A 34 -9.09 -0.52 6.29
C ILE A 34 -8.67 -1.84 5.62
N HIS A 35 -7.45 -1.91 5.08
CA HIS A 35 -6.85 -3.11 4.48
C HIS A 35 -7.68 -3.74 3.35
N ASN A 36 -8.14 -2.91 2.42
CA ASN A 36 -8.92 -3.32 1.25
C ASN A 36 -8.05 -3.38 -0.03
N SER A 37 -6.86 -3.96 0.07
CA SER A 37 -5.84 -3.98 -0.99
C SER A 37 -6.07 -5.09 -2.04
N GLY A 38 -6.72 -6.19 -1.64
CA GLY A 38 -6.79 -7.43 -2.42
C GLY A 38 -5.62 -8.39 -2.16
N LEU A 39 -4.61 -7.97 -1.40
CA LEU A 39 -3.50 -8.81 -0.97
C LEU A 39 -3.96 -9.80 0.11
N GLY A 40 -3.12 -10.82 0.35
CA GLY A 40 -3.36 -11.80 1.41
C GLY A 40 -2.78 -11.33 2.74
N LEU A 41 -3.27 -11.91 3.85
CA LEU A 41 -2.82 -11.59 5.20
C LEU A 41 -1.27 -11.57 5.32
N GLY A 42 -0.72 -10.44 5.76
CA GLY A 42 0.71 -10.25 5.99
C GLY A 42 1.55 -10.14 4.72
N ALA A 43 0.94 -9.77 3.58
CA ALA A 43 1.65 -9.70 2.32
C ALA A 43 2.79 -8.66 2.40
N GLY A 44 4.01 -9.14 2.17
CA GLY A 44 5.21 -8.32 2.19
C GLY A 44 5.81 -8.07 3.57
N ASP A 45 5.29 -8.66 4.65
CA ASP A 45 5.82 -8.47 6.02
C ASP A 45 7.32 -8.80 6.15
N LEU A 46 7.86 -9.65 5.26
CA LEU A 46 9.30 -9.94 5.22
C LEU A 46 10.18 -8.75 4.81
N MET A 47 9.58 -7.69 4.27
CA MET A 47 10.25 -6.41 4.03
C MET A 47 10.37 -5.57 5.32
N LEU A 48 9.69 -5.97 6.40
CA LEU A 48 9.73 -5.31 7.71
C LEU A 48 10.43 -6.19 8.75
N TRP A 49 10.27 -7.52 8.70
CA TRP A 49 10.82 -8.46 9.69
C TRP A 49 11.36 -9.75 9.07
N PRO A 50 12.32 -10.44 9.72
CA PRO A 50 13.00 -10.06 10.94
C PRO A 50 13.96 -8.87 10.74
N GLU A 51 14.28 -8.19 11.83
CA GLU A 51 15.36 -7.20 11.85
C GLU A 51 16.69 -7.86 12.27
N PRO A 52 17.85 -7.33 11.82
CA PRO A 52 17.98 -6.19 10.90
C PRO A 52 17.68 -6.59 9.45
N ASN A 53 16.97 -5.72 8.71
CA ASN A 53 16.84 -5.82 7.25
C ASN A 53 17.25 -4.49 6.60
N ALA A 54 17.45 -4.50 5.28
CA ALA A 54 17.96 -3.36 4.52
C ALA A 54 16.88 -2.63 3.70
N PHE A 55 15.61 -3.01 3.82
CA PHE A 55 14.54 -2.40 3.03
C PHE A 55 14.25 -0.99 3.53
N THR A 56 14.33 -0.03 2.61
CA THR A 56 13.90 1.33 2.88
C THR A 56 12.39 1.46 2.71
N ARG A 57 11.80 2.56 3.21
CA ARG A 57 10.40 2.91 2.93
C ARG A 57 10.09 2.95 1.43
N ALA A 58 11.04 3.42 0.62
CA ALA A 58 10.87 3.47 -0.83
C ALA A 58 10.83 2.06 -1.43
N ASP A 59 11.69 1.15 -0.96
CA ASP A 59 11.69 -0.24 -1.40
C ASP A 59 10.38 -0.94 -1.03
N ILE A 60 9.88 -0.72 0.19
CA ILE A 60 8.59 -1.26 0.65
C ILE A 60 7.44 -0.83 -0.28
N ILE A 61 7.36 0.49 -0.57
CA ILE A 61 6.30 1.03 -1.43
C ILE A 61 6.43 0.48 -2.86
N ALA A 62 7.64 0.36 -3.39
CA ALA A 62 7.88 -0.20 -4.71
C ALA A 62 7.57 -1.71 -4.77
N GLY A 63 7.83 -2.43 -3.68
CA GLY A 63 7.61 -3.88 -3.54
C GLY A 63 6.17 -4.30 -3.75
N LEU A 64 5.19 -3.44 -3.42
CA LEU A 64 3.76 -3.70 -3.59
C LEU A 64 3.37 -4.03 -5.04
N ALA A 65 4.09 -3.51 -6.02
CA ALA A 65 3.87 -3.83 -7.43
C ALA A 65 4.18 -5.29 -7.78
N HIS A 66 4.91 -5.99 -6.92
CA HIS A 66 5.34 -7.38 -7.12
C HIS A 66 4.53 -8.40 -6.31
N LEU A 67 3.65 -7.94 -5.42
CA LEU A 67 2.84 -8.84 -4.59
C LEU A 67 1.58 -9.28 -5.34
N THR A 68 1.45 -10.58 -5.56
CA THR A 68 0.27 -11.14 -6.24
C THR A 68 -0.96 -11.08 -5.32
N PRO A 69 -2.08 -10.48 -5.77
CA PRO A 69 -3.31 -10.43 -4.98
C PRO A 69 -3.94 -11.82 -4.87
N VAL A 70 -4.60 -12.09 -3.74
CA VAL A 70 -5.33 -13.35 -3.49
C VAL A 70 -6.85 -13.17 -3.51
N SER A 71 -7.30 -11.92 -3.62
CA SER A 71 -8.71 -11.56 -3.76
C SER A 71 -8.88 -10.35 -4.68
N SER A 72 -10.11 -10.06 -5.10
CA SER A 72 -10.40 -8.85 -5.87
C SER A 72 -10.24 -7.59 -5.00
N PHE A 73 -9.80 -6.49 -5.58
CA PHE A 73 -9.68 -5.21 -4.88
C PHE A 73 -10.99 -4.82 -4.17
N ARG A 74 -10.90 -4.43 -2.89
CA ARG A 74 -12.03 -4.12 -1.99
C ARG A 74 -13.05 -5.24 -1.75
N SER A 75 -12.78 -6.47 -2.17
CA SER A 75 -13.74 -7.58 -1.97
C SER A 75 -13.66 -8.22 -0.58
N HIS A 76 -12.47 -8.21 0.04
CA HIS A 76 -12.21 -8.86 1.32
C HIS A 76 -11.22 -8.04 2.15
N TYR A 77 -11.39 -8.10 3.46
CA TYR A 77 -10.42 -7.60 4.42
C TYR A 77 -9.29 -8.61 4.60
N ALA A 78 -8.04 -8.15 4.51
CA ALA A 78 -6.86 -8.93 4.88
C ALA A 78 -5.79 -7.98 5.42
N TYR A 79 -5.39 -8.14 6.68
CA TYR A 79 -4.46 -7.21 7.33
C TYR A 79 -3.06 -7.26 6.73
N ASP A 80 -2.48 -6.10 6.44
CA ASP A 80 -1.15 -5.93 5.84
C ASP A 80 -0.44 -4.72 6.47
N ASN A 81 0.74 -4.93 7.04
CA ASN A 81 1.50 -3.83 7.67
C ASN A 81 1.97 -2.80 6.63
N LEU A 82 2.26 -3.24 5.41
CA LEU A 82 2.75 -2.38 4.33
C LEU A 82 1.74 -1.28 3.97
N MET A 83 0.44 -1.51 4.18
CA MET A 83 -0.58 -0.48 3.92
C MET A 83 -0.41 0.74 4.83
N TYR A 84 -0.02 0.55 6.09
CA TYR A 84 0.28 1.67 6.99
C TYR A 84 1.55 2.42 6.59
N VAL A 85 2.56 1.72 6.04
CA VAL A 85 3.77 2.37 5.51
C VAL A 85 3.42 3.32 4.36
N VAL A 86 2.56 2.87 3.43
CA VAL A 86 2.07 3.71 2.33
C VAL A 86 1.22 4.87 2.86
N ALA A 87 0.33 4.62 3.82
CA ALA A 87 -0.55 5.65 4.36
C ALA A 87 0.25 6.77 5.06
N ALA A 88 1.26 6.39 5.85
CA ALA A 88 2.18 7.35 6.48
C ALA A 88 2.98 8.15 5.44
N ALA A 89 3.46 7.49 4.38
CA ALA A 89 4.14 8.17 3.28
C ALA A 89 3.22 9.17 2.55
N ALA A 90 1.96 8.81 2.30
CA ALA A 90 0.99 9.70 1.69
C ALA A 90 0.67 10.91 2.59
N ALA A 91 0.53 10.69 3.90
CA ALA A 91 0.25 11.75 4.88
C ALA A 91 1.41 12.74 5.08
N THR A 92 2.64 12.34 4.77
CA THR A 92 3.86 13.14 4.97
C THR A 92 4.47 13.65 3.67
N SER A 93 3.87 13.35 2.51
CA SER A 93 4.29 13.93 1.23
C SER A 93 4.10 15.46 1.23
N PRO A 94 5.05 16.23 0.66
CA PRO A 94 4.92 17.68 0.51
C PRO A 94 3.70 18.12 -0.33
#